data_AF-A0A1Y3MQH2-F1
#
_entry.id   AF-A0A1Y3MQH2-F1
#
_cell.length_a   1.000
_cell.length_b   1.000
_cell.length_c   1.000
_cell.angle_alpha   90.00
_cell.angle_beta   90.00
_cell.angle_gamma   90.00
#
_symmetry.space_group_name_H-M   'P 1'
#
loop_
_entity.id
_entity.type
_entity.pdbx_description
1 polymer ?
#
loop_
_entity_poly.entity_id
_entity_poly.type
_entity_poly.pdbx_seq_one_letter_code
_entity_poly.pdbx_strand_id
1 'polypeptide(L)'
;LCIFSNHTIDNNCYNGDSDKFLCKDESQPCKYSKNTCNPREKSNSCDGFYLTDIKEDTGSGDLYKCTRDKSVDCILYNKKGFFKITDNYYLNNIKYIQCDNVSCKNVELSEDSIKLCNSTGYSTIINNNSNEKKCQNNIINLSFSEPGKKYKQLIKVDKNDIVFNQISNHKYEILSISEDSITQIDLSKIYNITNLGNNNVKFKKLKLNGLYGFKDDTSVIDEGMDILIEDKEYNDNFSKIINDIKLYHCKNYECKETSGFIKYYDNKIVKVANCSPKCDSKYNSKDCKTGNAYYLNTESKFNLCVNINNKLRPQEIYKNQLNFIFNNTINGQNIYDLYITNNYGNIIGLSLYKSTHFLDVDNNEKVVLICDEVNDKYICRKTNKPGYYVNDDKDDYSENLIFCNEDRECDISEESNGYFINSLNTDVIRCSNEKCKVLKKKGSTCENNENTVIVKNNKLLYCNYLNEVEFKDYEQYHKLENINLKLVYPRVQKGFDTMLLKIDKYSVTQYYNTYGICINSNFTLRLSNIKNNEDVDLSKEKVNCLFCLSKNESCYSFNFGLKLIMKMNKNEINY
;
A
#
# COMPACT_ATOMS: atom_id res chain seq x y z
N LEU A 1 5.95 -44.02 -3.81
CA LEU A 1 7.20 -44.30 -3.08
C LEU A 1 8.34 -43.61 -3.81
N CYS A 2 9.29 -43.00 -3.09
CA CYS A 2 10.54 -42.55 -3.72
C CYS A 2 11.71 -43.36 -3.17
N ILE A 3 12.63 -43.76 -4.04
CA ILE A 3 13.75 -44.65 -3.71
C ILE A 3 15.04 -44.01 -4.22
N PHE A 4 16.04 -43.90 -3.36
CA PHE A 4 17.37 -43.44 -3.73
C PHE A 4 18.12 -44.47 -4.60
N SER A 5 19.16 -44.03 -5.29
CA SER A 5 20.04 -44.91 -6.07
C SER A 5 20.72 -46.00 -5.22
N ASN A 6 20.88 -45.78 -3.91
CA ASN A 6 21.37 -46.77 -2.95
C ASN A 6 20.28 -47.71 -2.41
N HIS A 7 19.09 -47.72 -3.03
CA HIS A 7 17.93 -48.52 -2.67
C HIS A 7 17.29 -48.23 -1.30
N THR A 8 17.65 -47.10 -0.66
CA THR A 8 16.94 -46.63 0.55
C THR A 8 15.70 -45.81 0.20
N ILE A 9 14.69 -45.82 1.07
CA ILE A 9 13.42 -45.12 0.83
C ILE A 9 13.57 -43.63 1.17
N ASP A 10 13.19 -42.75 0.23
CA ASP A 10 12.89 -41.34 0.49
C ASP A 10 11.41 -41.23 0.88
N ASN A 11 11.14 -41.29 2.18
CA ASN A 11 9.77 -41.34 2.72
C ASN A 11 8.89 -40.17 2.27
N ASN A 12 9.49 -39.03 1.95
CA ASN A 12 8.75 -37.80 1.64
C ASN A 12 8.90 -37.35 0.18
N CYS A 13 9.69 -38.07 -0.63
CA CYS A 13 10.04 -37.67 -1.99
C CYS A 13 10.65 -36.26 -2.05
N TYR A 14 11.51 -35.94 -1.08
CA TYR A 14 12.11 -34.62 -0.92
C TYR A 14 13.38 -34.43 -1.74
N ASN A 15 14.02 -35.52 -2.14
CA ASN A 15 15.24 -35.44 -2.92
C ASN A 15 14.96 -35.65 -4.41
N GLY A 16 15.42 -34.71 -5.24
CA GLY A 16 15.34 -34.78 -6.69
C GLY A 16 16.07 -35.98 -7.30
N ASP A 17 17.08 -36.52 -6.58
CA ASP A 17 17.89 -37.66 -7.01
C ASP A 17 17.18 -39.02 -6.82
N SER A 18 16.03 -39.03 -6.17
CA SER A 18 15.25 -40.27 -5.97
C SER A 18 14.40 -40.62 -7.19
N ASP A 19 14.14 -41.92 -7.36
CA ASP A 19 13.23 -42.45 -8.35
C ASP A 19 11.83 -42.56 -7.76
N LYS A 20 10.84 -42.02 -8.45
CA LYS A 20 9.44 -42.01 -8.03
C LYS A 20 8.71 -43.19 -8.66
N PHE A 21 8.14 -44.04 -7.81
CA PHE A 21 7.31 -45.18 -8.18
C PHE A 21 5.88 -44.95 -7.73
N LEU A 22 4.95 -45.00 -8.68
CA LEU A 22 3.51 -44.95 -8.46
C LEU A 22 2.89 -46.31 -8.79
N CYS A 23 2.70 -47.11 -7.75
CA CYS A 23 2.05 -48.42 -7.82
C CYS A 23 0.58 -48.25 -7.38
N LYS A 24 -0.38 -48.54 -8.26
CA LYS A 24 -1.82 -48.42 -7.93
C LYS A 24 -2.46 -49.74 -7.50
N ASP A 25 -1.91 -50.86 -7.99
CA ASP A 25 -2.42 -52.21 -7.78
C ASP A 25 -1.22 -53.18 -7.80
N GLU A 26 -1.28 -54.26 -7.03
CA GLU A 26 -0.26 -55.31 -6.98
C GLU A 26 -0.15 -56.09 -8.30
N SER A 27 -1.23 -56.11 -9.08
CA SER A 27 -1.33 -56.81 -10.37
C SER A 27 -0.83 -55.99 -11.56
N GLN A 28 -0.50 -54.70 -11.37
CA GLN A 28 -0.03 -53.81 -12.43
C GLN A 28 1.40 -53.33 -12.17
N PRO A 29 2.25 -53.20 -13.21
CA PRO A 29 3.58 -52.65 -13.04
C PRO A 29 3.49 -51.19 -12.54
N CYS A 30 4.36 -50.84 -11.60
CA CYS A 30 4.44 -49.47 -11.09
C CYS A 30 4.86 -48.51 -12.20
N LYS A 31 4.23 -47.33 -12.25
CA LYS A 31 4.73 -46.24 -13.10
C LYS A 31 6.00 -45.68 -12.48
N TYR A 32 7.07 -45.71 -13.27
CA TYR A 32 8.38 -45.15 -12.93
C TYR A 32 8.52 -43.75 -13.52
N SER A 33 9.00 -42.80 -12.73
CA SER A 33 9.46 -41.49 -13.20
C SER A 33 10.60 -40.98 -12.30
N LYS A 34 11.44 -40.09 -12.80
CA LYS A 34 12.39 -39.36 -11.93
C LYS A 34 11.62 -38.44 -10.99
N ASN A 35 12.06 -38.27 -9.74
CA ASN A 35 11.43 -37.36 -8.79
C ASN A 35 11.83 -35.89 -9.04
N THR A 36 11.72 -35.43 -10.29
CA THR A 36 12.16 -34.08 -10.67
C THR A 36 11.27 -33.01 -10.06
N CYS A 37 11.87 -31.88 -9.67
CA CYS A 37 11.10 -30.72 -9.26
C CYS A 37 10.24 -30.21 -10.45
N ASN A 38 8.95 -30.03 -10.21
CA ASN A 38 8.05 -29.28 -11.07
C ASN A 38 7.46 -28.13 -10.24
N PRO A 39 8.01 -26.90 -10.35
CA PRO A 39 7.60 -25.80 -9.50
C PRO A 39 6.18 -25.31 -9.80
N ARG A 40 5.63 -25.59 -10.99
CA ARG A 40 4.22 -25.28 -11.33
C ARG A 40 3.23 -26.15 -10.57
N GLU A 41 3.58 -27.43 -10.40
CA GLU A 41 2.76 -28.41 -9.68
C GLU A 41 3.13 -28.50 -8.19
N LYS A 42 4.13 -27.72 -7.75
CA LYS A 42 4.64 -27.71 -6.37
C LYS A 42 5.06 -29.10 -5.89
N SER A 43 5.79 -29.83 -6.74
CA SER A 43 6.22 -31.19 -6.39
C SER A 43 7.10 -31.19 -5.13
N ASN A 44 7.02 -32.25 -4.33
CA ASN A 44 7.71 -32.35 -3.04
C ASN A 44 9.23 -32.22 -3.11
N SER A 45 9.84 -32.48 -4.27
CA SER A 45 11.28 -32.37 -4.49
C SER A 45 11.78 -30.95 -4.73
N CYS A 46 10.91 -29.95 -4.89
CA CYS A 46 11.34 -28.57 -5.10
C CYS A 46 11.81 -27.90 -3.80
N ASP A 47 13.00 -27.30 -3.81
CA ASP A 47 13.53 -26.42 -2.76
C ASP A 47 14.63 -25.51 -3.34
N GLY A 48 14.41 -24.19 -3.34
CA GLY A 48 15.31 -23.21 -3.96
C GLY A 48 14.76 -22.56 -5.23
N PHE A 49 15.65 -22.11 -6.11
CA PHE A 49 15.31 -21.40 -7.34
C PHE A 49 15.28 -22.33 -8.56
N TYR A 50 14.32 -22.13 -9.46
CA TYR A 50 14.14 -22.94 -10.68
C TYR A 50 13.74 -22.05 -11.87
N LEU A 51 14.31 -22.29 -13.05
CA LEU A 51 13.91 -21.62 -14.29
C LEU A 51 13.06 -22.57 -15.13
N THR A 52 11.80 -22.25 -15.43
CA THR A 52 10.94 -23.11 -16.26
C THR A 52 10.54 -22.43 -17.54
N ASP A 53 9.92 -23.18 -18.47
CA ASP A 53 9.35 -22.63 -19.70
C ASP A 53 10.36 -21.89 -20.56
N ILE A 54 11.57 -22.45 -20.59
CA ILE A 54 12.72 -21.89 -21.26
C ILE A 54 12.44 -21.92 -22.75
N LYS A 55 12.39 -20.74 -23.36
CA LYS A 55 12.28 -20.60 -24.80
C LYS A 55 13.63 -20.93 -25.43
N GLU A 56 13.63 -21.87 -26.37
CA GLU A 56 14.85 -22.39 -27.00
C GLU A 56 15.66 -21.31 -27.72
N ASP A 57 14.99 -20.29 -28.27
CA ASP A 57 15.61 -19.20 -29.04
C ASP A 57 16.38 -18.20 -28.18
N THR A 58 15.93 -17.96 -26.95
CA THR A 58 16.40 -16.87 -26.08
C THR A 58 17.01 -17.38 -24.79
N GLY A 59 16.87 -18.68 -24.47
CA GLY A 59 17.25 -19.24 -23.18
C GLY A 59 16.52 -18.62 -22.00
N SER A 60 15.42 -17.91 -22.26
CA SER A 60 14.67 -17.13 -21.27
C SER A 60 13.43 -17.90 -20.81
N GLY A 61 13.11 -17.83 -19.53
CA GLY A 61 12.00 -18.53 -18.91
C GLY A 61 11.47 -17.86 -17.65
N ASP A 62 10.56 -18.55 -16.96
CA ASP A 62 9.92 -18.11 -15.73
C ASP A 62 10.74 -18.57 -14.52
N LEU A 63 11.18 -17.63 -13.67
CA LEU A 63 11.87 -17.95 -12.43
C LEU A 63 10.86 -18.24 -11.31
N TYR A 64 10.97 -19.41 -10.69
CA TYR A 64 10.25 -19.79 -9.48
C TYR A 64 11.18 -19.83 -8.28
N LYS A 65 10.64 -19.42 -7.12
CA LYS A 65 11.24 -19.68 -5.81
C LYS A 65 10.35 -20.66 -5.05
N CYS A 66 10.90 -21.81 -4.72
CA CYS A 66 10.25 -22.83 -3.91
C CYS A 66 10.83 -22.83 -2.49
N THR A 67 9.97 -22.95 -1.49
CA THR A 67 10.35 -23.07 -0.09
C THR A 67 9.68 -24.29 0.53
N ARG A 68 10.45 -25.06 1.30
CA ARG A 68 9.98 -26.27 1.96
C ARG A 68 9.96 -26.10 3.47
N ASP A 69 8.76 -25.87 4.01
CA ASP A 69 8.52 -25.92 5.46
C ASP A 69 7.81 -27.24 5.82
N LYS A 70 6.47 -27.26 5.79
CA LYS A 70 5.64 -28.48 5.97
C LYS A 70 5.10 -29.05 4.66
N SER A 71 4.96 -28.18 3.66
CA SER A 71 4.59 -28.49 2.28
C SER A 71 5.45 -27.60 1.38
N VAL A 72 5.67 -28.04 0.15
CA VAL A 72 6.34 -27.21 -0.86
C VAL A 72 5.38 -26.12 -1.31
N ASP A 73 5.82 -24.87 -1.21
CA ASP A 73 5.19 -23.74 -1.89
C ASP A 73 6.16 -23.14 -2.89
N CYS A 74 5.68 -22.89 -4.10
CA CYS A 74 6.46 -22.32 -5.19
C CYS A 74 5.73 -21.09 -5.70
N ILE A 75 6.44 -19.97 -5.74
CA ILE A 75 5.93 -18.69 -6.24
C ILE A 75 6.73 -18.23 -7.44
N LEU A 76 6.04 -17.63 -8.42
CA LEU A 76 6.70 -16.91 -9.50
C LEU A 76 7.50 -15.76 -8.88
N TYR A 77 8.80 -15.71 -9.15
CA TYR A 77 9.75 -14.84 -8.49
C TYR A 77 10.41 -13.89 -9.49
N ASN A 78 9.68 -12.83 -9.83
CA ASN A 78 10.17 -11.81 -10.77
C ASN A 78 10.94 -10.71 -10.01
N LYS A 79 12.23 -10.93 -9.74
CA LYS A 79 13.13 -9.92 -9.18
C LYS A 79 14.44 -9.83 -9.94
N LYS A 80 14.92 -8.60 -10.14
CA LYS A 80 16.26 -8.29 -10.66
C LYS A 80 17.35 -8.89 -9.76
N GLY A 81 18.24 -9.66 -10.36
CA GLY A 81 19.31 -10.31 -9.62
C GLY A 81 20.00 -11.46 -10.34
N PHE A 82 20.95 -12.06 -9.65
CA PHE A 82 21.51 -13.38 -9.94
C PHE A 82 21.01 -14.39 -8.91
N PHE A 83 20.69 -15.59 -9.38
CA PHE A 83 20.20 -16.69 -8.56
C PHE A 83 21.03 -17.92 -8.84
N LYS A 84 21.35 -18.67 -7.78
CA LYS A 84 22.08 -19.93 -7.84
C LYS A 84 21.07 -21.05 -7.60
N ILE A 85 21.08 -22.05 -8.49
CA ILE A 85 20.33 -23.27 -8.27
C ILE A 85 21.11 -24.11 -7.26
N THR A 86 20.43 -24.57 -6.22
CA THR A 86 21.01 -25.39 -5.15
C THR A 86 20.62 -26.86 -5.28
N ASP A 87 19.70 -27.19 -6.19
CA ASP A 87 19.23 -28.54 -6.47
C ASP A 87 20.24 -29.29 -7.36
N ASN A 88 20.88 -30.33 -6.81
CA ASN A 88 21.92 -31.12 -7.48
C ASN A 88 21.49 -31.73 -8.81
N TYR A 89 20.22 -32.11 -8.95
CA TYR A 89 19.72 -32.71 -10.18
C TYR A 89 19.62 -31.64 -11.27
N TYR A 90 19.08 -30.48 -10.90
CA TYR A 90 18.86 -29.37 -11.82
C TYR A 90 20.16 -28.62 -12.18
N LEU A 91 21.14 -28.64 -11.27
CA LEU A 91 22.48 -28.06 -11.40
C LEU A 91 23.22 -28.53 -12.67
N ASN A 92 22.96 -29.75 -13.14
CA ASN A 92 23.61 -30.30 -14.34
C ASN A 92 23.18 -29.58 -15.64
N ASN A 93 22.03 -28.90 -15.62
CA ASN A 93 21.49 -28.22 -16.80
C ASN A 93 21.64 -26.70 -16.69
N ILE A 94 21.40 -26.15 -15.50
CA ILE A 94 21.41 -24.71 -15.24
C ILE A 94 22.04 -24.52 -13.87
N LYS A 95 23.12 -23.74 -13.80
CA LYS A 95 23.79 -23.44 -12.53
C LYS A 95 23.37 -22.09 -11.96
N TYR A 96 23.24 -21.10 -12.84
CA TYR A 96 22.94 -19.73 -12.48
C TYR A 96 21.86 -19.13 -13.38
N ILE A 97 21.07 -18.23 -12.80
CA ILE A 97 19.97 -17.54 -13.47
C ILE A 97 20.19 -16.03 -13.30
N GLN A 98 20.05 -15.27 -14.38
CA GLN A 98 20.06 -13.80 -14.35
C GLN A 98 18.68 -13.28 -14.72
N CYS A 99 18.16 -12.31 -13.96
CA CYS A 99 16.88 -11.66 -14.23
C CYS A 99 16.99 -10.13 -14.29
N ASP A 100 16.20 -9.50 -15.17
CA ASP A 100 16.17 -8.03 -15.41
C ASP A 100 14.80 -7.37 -15.13
N ASN A 101 13.94 -8.04 -14.34
CA ASN A 101 12.52 -7.73 -14.08
C ASN A 101 11.54 -8.04 -15.24
N VAL A 102 12.03 -8.28 -16.46
CA VAL A 102 11.18 -8.64 -17.61
C VAL A 102 11.31 -10.12 -17.93
N SER A 103 12.54 -10.62 -17.92
CA SER A 103 12.86 -12.01 -18.25
C SER A 103 13.97 -12.55 -17.35
N CYS A 104 14.01 -13.87 -17.22
CA CYS A 104 15.08 -14.58 -16.54
C CYS A 104 15.73 -15.56 -17.51
N LYS A 105 17.06 -15.64 -17.54
CA LYS A 105 17.79 -16.52 -18.45
C LYS A 105 18.87 -17.32 -17.72
N ASN A 106 19.16 -18.53 -18.23
CA ASN A 106 20.32 -19.30 -17.79
C ASN A 106 21.60 -18.53 -18.14
N VAL A 107 22.57 -18.53 -17.22
CA VAL A 107 23.91 -18.00 -17.48
C VAL A 107 24.97 -18.99 -17.02
N GLU A 108 25.92 -19.29 -17.90
CA GLU A 108 27.09 -20.09 -17.56
C GLU A 108 28.13 -19.20 -16.86
N LEU A 109 28.43 -19.50 -15.59
CA LEU A 109 29.55 -18.88 -14.87
C LEU A 109 30.69 -19.89 -14.75
N SER A 110 31.90 -19.50 -15.17
CA SER A 110 33.10 -20.33 -15.07
C SER A 110 33.63 -20.48 -13.64
N GLU A 111 33.20 -19.60 -12.72
CA GLU A 111 33.59 -19.59 -11.31
C GLU A 111 32.38 -19.25 -10.43
N ASP A 112 32.47 -19.51 -9.12
CA ASP A 112 31.47 -19.11 -8.11
C ASP A 112 31.57 -17.60 -7.75
N SER A 113 32.25 -16.81 -8.59
CA SER A 113 32.37 -15.36 -8.47
C SER A 113 31.74 -14.65 -9.67
N ILE A 114 30.91 -13.66 -9.38
CA ILE A 114 30.25 -12.79 -10.37
C ILE A 114 31.08 -11.52 -10.48
N LYS A 115 31.59 -11.27 -11.68
CA LYS A 115 32.30 -10.03 -12.01
C LYS A 115 31.32 -9.05 -12.63
N LEU A 116 30.98 -7.98 -11.92
CA LEU A 116 30.25 -6.85 -12.48
C LEU A 116 31.26 -5.86 -13.08
N CYS A 117 31.00 -5.41 -14.31
CA CYS A 117 31.86 -4.47 -15.02
C CYS A 117 31.20 -3.09 -15.15
N ASN A 118 31.93 -2.08 -14.70
CA ASN A 118 31.50 -0.68 -14.60
C ASN A 118 31.81 0.13 -15.88
N SER A 119 31.50 -0.41 -17.07
CA SER A 119 31.65 0.37 -18.30
C SER A 119 30.60 0.03 -19.34
N THR A 120 30.22 1.02 -20.14
CA THR A 120 29.09 1.17 -21.08
C THR A 120 28.88 0.08 -22.16
N GLY A 121 28.90 -1.20 -21.80
CA GLY A 121 28.71 -2.27 -22.76
C GLY A 121 28.46 -3.62 -22.11
N TYR A 122 27.21 -3.86 -21.73
CA TYR A 122 26.67 -5.10 -21.16
C TYR A 122 27.33 -5.53 -19.84
N SER A 123 26.53 -5.85 -18.83
CA SER A 123 26.99 -6.72 -17.74
C SER A 123 27.19 -8.14 -18.30
N THR A 124 28.27 -8.35 -19.04
CA THR A 124 28.74 -9.67 -19.41
C THR A 124 29.61 -10.19 -18.28
N ILE A 125 29.21 -11.31 -17.69
CA ILE A 125 30.16 -12.14 -16.94
C ILE A 125 31.26 -12.53 -17.92
N ILE A 126 32.50 -12.15 -17.60
CA ILE A 126 33.66 -12.57 -18.38
C ILE A 126 33.87 -14.06 -18.13
N ASN A 127 33.49 -14.89 -19.10
CA ASN A 127 34.02 -16.24 -19.23
C ASN A 127 35.45 -16.10 -19.78
N ASN A 128 36.45 -16.65 -19.09
CA ASN A 128 37.88 -16.43 -19.41
C ASN A 128 38.30 -16.90 -20.83
N ASN A 129 37.42 -17.55 -21.60
CA ASN A 129 37.79 -18.29 -22.81
C ASN A 129 37.20 -17.79 -24.14
N SER A 130 36.50 -16.65 -24.21
CA SER A 130 36.04 -16.13 -25.51
C SER A 130 36.08 -14.60 -25.59
N ASN A 131 36.93 -14.09 -26.50
CA ASN A 131 37.00 -12.73 -27.05
C ASN A 131 36.77 -11.57 -26.05
N GLU A 132 37.89 -11.07 -25.55
CA GLU A 132 38.08 -9.95 -24.62
C GLU A 132 37.19 -8.72 -24.91
N LYS A 133 36.15 -8.52 -24.10
CA LYS A 133 35.71 -7.17 -23.72
C LYS A 133 36.40 -6.83 -22.40
N LYS A 134 37.52 -6.10 -22.47
CA LYS A 134 38.23 -5.63 -21.29
C LYS A 134 37.34 -4.66 -20.51
N CYS A 135 36.99 -5.02 -19.28
CA CYS A 135 36.41 -4.08 -18.33
C CYS A 135 37.51 -3.09 -17.95
N GLN A 136 37.40 -1.87 -18.48
CA GLN A 136 38.55 -0.99 -18.57
C GLN A 136 38.90 -0.32 -17.24
N ASN A 137 37.96 -0.23 -16.29
CA ASN A 137 38.19 0.19 -14.90
C ASN A 137 37.08 -0.37 -13.98
N ASN A 138 37.46 -0.88 -12.80
CA ASN A 138 36.60 -1.40 -11.71
C ASN A 138 35.78 -2.68 -12.00
N ILE A 139 36.37 -3.83 -11.65
CA ILE A 139 35.64 -5.11 -11.54
C ILE A 139 35.18 -5.25 -10.09
N ILE A 140 33.86 -5.33 -9.87
CA ILE A 140 33.32 -5.69 -8.56
C ILE A 140 33.15 -7.21 -8.55
N ASN A 141 33.95 -7.88 -7.71
CA ASN A 141 33.78 -9.30 -7.44
C ASN A 141 32.69 -9.48 -6.39
N LEU A 142 31.59 -10.11 -6.79
CA LEU A 142 30.52 -10.53 -5.90
C LEU A 142 30.51 -12.05 -5.80
N SER A 143 30.38 -12.55 -4.59
CA SER A 143 30.17 -13.99 -4.35
C SER A 143 28.88 -14.17 -3.57
N PHE A 144 28.22 -15.30 -3.80
CA PHE A 144 27.16 -15.76 -2.92
C PHE A 144 27.73 -15.96 -1.50
N SER A 145 26.90 -15.75 -0.49
CA SER A 145 27.34 -15.93 0.89
C SER A 145 27.50 -17.41 1.24
N GLU A 146 28.12 -17.69 2.39
CA GLU A 146 28.03 -19.02 3.00
C GLU A 146 26.58 -19.37 3.38
N PRO A 147 26.27 -20.68 3.53
CA PRO A 147 24.96 -21.14 3.91
C PRO A 147 24.43 -20.49 5.20
N GLY A 148 23.16 -20.10 5.18
CA GLY A 148 22.50 -19.42 6.31
C GLY A 148 22.97 -17.98 6.58
N LYS A 149 24.01 -17.46 5.90
CA LYS A 149 24.42 -16.06 6.02
C LYS A 149 23.62 -15.20 5.03
N LYS A 150 23.35 -13.95 5.43
CA LYS A 150 22.79 -12.91 4.57
C LYS A 150 23.43 -11.58 4.93
N TYR A 151 23.92 -10.86 3.94
CA TYR A 151 24.47 -9.52 4.15
C TYR A 151 24.05 -8.57 3.04
N LYS A 152 24.31 -7.28 3.26
CA LYS A 152 24.06 -6.22 2.30
C LYS A 152 25.38 -5.59 1.91
N GLN A 153 25.56 -5.33 0.63
CA GLN A 153 26.76 -4.68 0.11
C GLN A 153 26.36 -3.44 -0.66
N LEU A 154 26.95 -2.31 -0.30
CA LEU A 154 26.84 -1.07 -1.06
C LEU A 154 27.92 -1.11 -2.16
N ILE A 155 27.51 -0.95 -3.41
CA ILE A 155 28.40 -0.86 -4.54
C ILE A 155 28.30 0.52 -5.18
N LYS A 156 29.44 1.07 -5.61
CA LYS A 156 29.50 2.27 -6.43
C LYS A 156 29.33 1.87 -7.89
N VAL A 157 28.49 2.60 -8.60
CA VAL A 157 28.08 2.37 -9.98
C VAL A 157 28.20 3.73 -10.67
N ASP A 158 28.93 3.86 -11.78
CA ASP A 158 29.03 5.15 -12.46
C ASP A 158 27.77 5.41 -13.30
N LYS A 159 27.49 6.68 -13.60
CA LYS A 159 26.34 7.07 -14.42
C LYS A 159 26.49 6.44 -15.80
N ASN A 160 25.47 5.69 -16.24
CA ASN A 160 25.45 4.85 -17.45
C ASN A 160 25.99 3.42 -17.32
N ASP A 161 26.36 2.99 -16.12
CA ASP A 161 26.77 1.60 -15.93
C ASP A 161 25.59 0.65 -15.93
N ILE A 162 25.85 -0.53 -16.47
CA ILE A 162 24.86 -1.57 -16.65
C ILE A 162 24.98 -2.54 -15.48
N VAL A 163 24.08 -2.41 -14.51
CA VAL A 163 23.98 -3.37 -13.39
C VAL A 163 22.71 -4.19 -13.59
N PHE A 164 22.88 -5.51 -13.74
CA PHE A 164 21.82 -6.44 -14.15
C PHE A 164 21.07 -5.99 -15.43
N ASN A 165 21.81 -5.70 -16.51
CA ASN A 165 21.28 -5.33 -17.84
C ASN A 165 20.46 -4.02 -17.93
N GLN A 166 20.55 -3.12 -16.95
CA GLN A 166 19.93 -1.79 -17.03
C GLN A 166 20.93 -0.69 -16.69
N ILE A 167 20.81 0.45 -17.39
CA ILE A 167 21.52 1.68 -17.04
C ILE A 167 21.06 2.09 -15.65
N SER A 168 21.96 2.06 -14.69
CA SER A 168 21.69 2.64 -13.37
C SER A 168 21.62 4.16 -13.51
N ASN A 169 20.50 4.72 -13.09
CA ASN A 169 20.35 6.18 -12.90
C ASN A 169 20.93 6.63 -11.55
N HIS A 170 21.39 5.69 -10.72
CA HIS A 170 21.92 5.93 -9.39
C HIS A 170 23.42 5.63 -9.35
N LYS A 171 24.19 6.47 -8.66
CA LYS A 171 25.63 6.24 -8.50
C LYS A 171 25.98 5.11 -7.51
N TYR A 172 25.00 4.65 -6.75
CA TYR A 172 25.17 3.56 -5.81
C TYR A 172 23.99 2.60 -5.92
N GLU A 173 24.30 1.32 -5.79
CA GLU A 173 23.31 0.27 -5.62
C GLU A 173 23.57 -0.49 -4.32
N ILE A 174 22.51 -0.91 -3.64
CA ILE A 174 22.64 -1.83 -2.52
C ILE A 174 22.21 -3.21 -2.99
N LEU A 175 23.07 -4.19 -2.78
CA LEU A 175 22.81 -5.59 -3.08
C LEU A 175 22.47 -6.34 -1.79
N SER A 176 21.46 -7.20 -1.85
CA SER A 176 21.20 -8.24 -0.86
C SER A 176 21.85 -9.52 -1.33
N ILE A 177 22.80 -10.03 -0.56
CA ILE A 177 23.58 -11.23 -0.89
C ILE A 177 23.24 -12.33 0.12
N SER A 178 22.98 -13.52 -0.41
CA SER A 178 22.69 -14.75 0.32
C SER A 178 23.36 -15.94 -0.39
N GLU A 179 23.17 -17.15 0.14
CA GLU A 179 23.78 -18.37 -0.42
C GLU A 179 23.27 -18.71 -1.83
N ASP A 180 22.04 -18.29 -2.14
CA ASP A 180 21.31 -18.67 -3.35
C ASP A 180 20.88 -17.47 -4.22
N SER A 181 21.09 -16.23 -3.74
CA SER A 181 20.68 -15.03 -4.49
C SER A 181 21.51 -13.79 -4.19
N ILE A 182 21.72 -12.99 -5.24
CA ILE A 182 22.28 -11.64 -5.23
C ILE A 182 21.26 -10.74 -5.93
N THR A 183 20.48 -10.00 -5.16
CA THR A 183 19.39 -9.16 -5.69
C THR A 183 19.59 -7.69 -5.36
N GLN A 184 19.21 -6.81 -6.28
CA GLN A 184 19.20 -5.37 -6.01
C GLN A 184 18.13 -5.03 -4.98
N ILE A 185 18.50 -4.24 -3.96
CA ILE A 185 17.56 -3.62 -3.04
C ILE A 185 17.05 -2.34 -3.69
N ASP A 186 15.73 -2.25 -3.80
CA ASP A 186 15.03 -1.06 -4.26
C ASP A 186 15.25 0.13 -3.30
N LEU A 187 16.01 1.11 -3.78
CA LEU A 187 16.38 2.36 -3.07
C LEU A 187 15.35 3.48 -3.23
N SER A 188 14.23 3.25 -3.93
CA SER A 188 13.12 4.22 -3.91
C SER A 188 12.50 4.40 -2.52
N LYS A 189 12.91 3.56 -1.54
CA LYS A 189 12.47 3.59 -0.15
C LYS A 189 13.53 4.20 0.75
N ILE A 190 13.11 4.84 1.84
CA ILE A 190 14.02 5.41 2.84
C ILE A 190 14.56 4.31 3.77
N TYR A 191 15.88 4.31 3.97
CA TYR A 191 16.58 3.42 4.90
C TYR A 191 17.39 4.23 5.90
N ASN A 192 17.41 3.79 7.16
CA ASN A 192 18.42 4.21 8.13
C ASN A 192 19.65 3.32 7.96
N ILE A 193 20.80 3.96 7.87
CA ILE A 193 22.09 3.33 7.62
C ILE A 193 22.94 3.53 8.89
N THR A 194 23.20 2.44 9.59
CA THR A 194 24.05 2.46 10.79
C THR A 194 25.38 1.80 10.47
N ASN A 195 26.49 2.55 10.58
CA ASN A 195 27.83 1.98 10.51
C ASN A 195 28.11 1.21 11.81
N LEU A 196 28.45 -0.07 11.69
CA LEU A 196 28.77 -0.95 12.83
C LEU A 196 30.29 -1.13 13.02
N GLY A 197 31.13 -0.47 12.22
CA GLY A 197 32.58 -0.69 12.16
C GLY A 197 32.96 -1.86 11.23
N ASN A 198 34.26 -2.00 10.92
CA ASN A 198 34.82 -3.06 10.07
C ASN A 198 34.13 -3.21 8.70
N ASN A 199 33.79 -2.09 8.03
CA ASN A 199 33.04 -2.07 6.76
C ASN A 199 31.64 -2.71 6.82
N ASN A 200 31.10 -2.95 8.02
CA ASN A 200 29.75 -3.48 8.19
C ASN A 200 28.74 -2.34 8.33
N VAL A 201 27.69 -2.42 7.52
CA VAL A 201 26.62 -1.43 7.51
C VAL A 201 25.28 -2.12 7.71
N LYS A 202 24.48 -1.62 8.65
CA LYS A 202 23.12 -2.10 8.90
C LYS A 202 22.12 -1.17 8.24
N PHE A 203 21.32 -1.73 7.33
CA PHE A 203 20.23 -1.01 6.66
C PHE A 203 18.89 -1.41 7.27
N LYS A 204 18.22 -0.46 7.93
CA LYS A 204 16.86 -0.61 8.46
C LYS A 204 15.91 0.19 7.59
N LYS A 205 14.97 -0.48 6.91
CA LYS A 205 13.89 0.22 6.19
C LYS A 205 13.10 1.07 7.18
N LEU A 206 12.94 2.35 6.90
CA LEU A 206 12.13 3.23 7.72
C LEU A 206 10.68 3.22 7.23
N LYS A 207 9.77 3.25 8.20
CA LYS A 207 8.33 3.34 7.98
C LYS A 207 7.89 4.74 8.37
N LEU A 208 8.12 5.70 7.48
CA LEU A 208 7.85 7.11 7.73
C LEU A 208 6.53 7.53 7.10
N ASN A 209 5.72 8.27 7.87
CA ASN A 209 4.60 9.09 7.41
C ASN A 209 4.70 10.47 8.07
N GLY A 210 4.37 11.53 7.35
CA GLY A 210 4.50 12.91 7.82
C GLY A 210 5.73 13.63 7.24
N LEU A 211 6.14 14.72 7.89
CA LEU A 211 7.27 15.55 7.47
C LEU A 211 8.55 15.23 8.23
N TYR A 212 9.66 15.20 7.51
CA TYR A 212 10.98 14.89 8.06
C TYR A 212 12.06 15.76 7.40
N GLY A 213 13.05 16.15 8.21
CA GLY A 213 14.27 16.78 7.74
C GLY A 213 15.36 15.74 7.56
N PHE A 214 16.14 15.87 6.49
CA PHE A 214 17.30 15.03 6.22
C PHE A 214 18.51 15.92 5.97
N LYS A 215 19.64 15.59 6.58
CA LYS A 215 20.92 16.27 6.34
C LYS A 215 21.72 15.49 5.30
N ASP A 216 22.24 16.18 4.31
CA ASP A 216 23.16 15.64 3.32
C ASP A 216 24.52 15.39 3.99
N ASP A 217 24.88 14.12 4.21
CA ASP A 217 26.15 13.73 4.83
C ASP A 217 27.13 13.21 3.78
N THR A 218 28.03 14.10 3.34
CA THR A 218 29.12 13.80 2.41
C THR A 218 30.30 13.10 3.06
N SER A 219 30.32 12.93 4.39
CA SER A 219 31.41 12.26 5.11
C SER A 219 31.36 10.74 5.02
N VAL A 220 30.17 10.17 4.76
CA VAL A 220 30.01 8.71 4.63
C VAL A 220 30.33 8.24 3.22
N ILE A 221 30.06 9.07 2.22
CA ILE A 221 30.26 8.79 0.79
C ILE A 221 30.53 10.13 0.08
N ASP A 222 31.52 10.18 -0.82
CA ASP A 222 31.97 11.39 -1.55
C ASP A 222 30.87 12.21 -2.27
N GLU A 223 29.65 11.69 -2.39
CA GLU A 223 28.51 12.38 -3.02
C GLU A 223 27.26 12.54 -2.13
N GLY A 224 27.38 12.24 -0.82
CA GLY A 224 26.31 12.50 0.14
C GLY A 224 25.28 11.38 0.27
N MET A 225 24.88 11.07 1.50
CA MET A 225 23.62 10.38 1.78
C MET A 225 22.74 11.26 2.66
N ASP A 226 21.46 11.33 2.33
CA ASP A 226 20.48 12.04 3.16
C ASP A 226 20.21 11.22 4.44
N ILE A 227 20.69 11.72 5.58
CA ILE A 227 20.52 11.12 6.90
C ILE A 227 19.31 11.78 7.59
N LEU A 228 18.36 10.96 8.05
CA LEU A 228 17.22 11.44 8.82
C LEU A 228 17.68 12.16 10.09
N ILE A 229 17.16 13.37 10.30
CA ILE A 229 17.35 14.13 11.53
C ILE A 229 16.34 13.64 12.57
N GLU A 230 16.81 13.05 13.65
CA GLU A 230 15.97 12.59 14.75
C GLU A 230 15.40 13.76 15.55
N ASP A 231 14.23 13.57 16.16
CA ASP A 231 13.49 14.64 16.85
C ASP A 231 14.28 15.32 17.97
N LYS A 232 15.16 14.56 18.64
CA LYS A 232 16.05 15.07 19.69
C LYS A 232 17.14 16.00 19.13
N GLU A 233 17.59 15.77 17.88
CA GLU A 233 18.66 16.55 17.25
C GLU A 233 18.20 17.96 16.91
N TYR A 234 16.90 18.24 16.76
CA TYR A 234 16.40 19.61 16.50
C TYR A 234 16.70 20.61 17.63
N ASN A 235 17.15 20.14 18.80
CA ASN A 235 17.62 21.01 19.89
C ASN A 235 19.13 21.30 19.82
N ASP A 236 19.85 20.65 18.92
CA ASP A 236 21.28 20.83 18.73
C ASP A 236 21.58 22.07 17.87
N ASN A 237 22.84 22.50 17.88
CA ASN A 237 23.28 23.62 17.07
C ASN A 237 23.41 23.21 15.59
N PHE A 238 22.46 23.62 14.76
CA PHE A 238 22.44 23.29 13.32
C PHE A 238 23.12 24.34 12.45
N SER A 239 23.71 25.39 13.01
CA SER A 239 24.23 26.52 12.22
C SER A 239 25.26 26.12 11.16
N LYS A 240 25.98 25.02 11.34
CA LYS A 240 26.96 24.48 10.37
C LYS A 240 26.35 23.58 9.29
N ILE A 241 25.24 22.91 9.59
CA ILE A 241 24.66 21.88 8.71
C ILE A 241 23.34 22.32 8.07
N ILE A 242 22.77 23.44 8.51
CA ILE A 242 21.44 23.88 8.08
C ILE A 242 21.34 24.01 6.57
N ASN A 243 22.38 24.48 5.88
CA ASN A 243 22.37 24.61 4.43
C ASN A 243 22.43 23.26 3.67
N ASP A 244 22.71 22.17 4.39
CA ASP A 244 22.74 20.80 3.86
C ASP A 244 21.44 20.03 4.16
N ILE A 245 20.47 20.67 4.84
CA ILE A 245 19.20 20.05 5.16
C ILE A 245 18.21 20.19 3.99
N LYS A 246 17.50 19.10 3.70
CA LYS A 246 16.33 19.02 2.83
C LYS A 246 15.11 18.55 3.61
N LEU A 247 13.92 18.89 3.13
CA LEU A 247 12.67 18.45 3.73
C LEU A 247 11.97 17.44 2.83
N TYR A 248 11.38 16.41 3.44
CA TYR A 248 10.61 15.39 2.74
C TYR A 248 9.24 15.21 3.39
N HIS A 249 8.22 15.10 2.55
CA HIS A 249 6.89 14.64 2.94
C HIS A 249 6.78 13.18 2.58
N CYS A 250 6.53 12.34 3.57
CA CYS A 250 6.34 10.90 3.42
C CYS A 250 4.88 10.49 3.62
N LYS A 251 4.32 9.68 2.71
CA LYS A 251 3.01 9.04 2.86
C LYS A 251 3.08 7.62 2.31
N ASN A 252 2.63 6.63 3.10
CA ASN A 252 2.66 5.21 2.71
C ASN A 252 4.07 4.70 2.33
N TYR A 253 5.10 5.17 3.05
CA TYR A 253 6.51 4.83 2.84
C TYR A 253 7.15 5.34 1.54
N GLU A 254 6.40 6.10 0.74
CA GLU A 254 6.95 6.91 -0.34
C GLU A 254 7.22 8.30 0.22
N CYS A 255 8.31 8.93 -0.19
CA CYS A 255 8.66 10.27 0.26
C CYS A 255 9.01 11.15 -0.93
N LYS A 256 8.47 12.36 -0.94
CA LYS A 256 8.75 13.38 -1.94
C LYS A 256 9.44 14.56 -1.26
N GLU A 257 10.48 15.08 -1.89
CA GLU A 257 11.13 16.32 -1.44
C GLU A 257 10.11 17.46 -1.49
N THR A 258 10.02 18.25 -0.42
CA THR A 258 9.07 19.35 -0.29
C THR A 258 9.79 20.64 0.10
N SER A 259 9.18 21.78 -0.22
CA SER A 259 9.62 23.07 0.27
C SER A 259 8.87 23.48 1.53
N GLY A 260 9.49 24.36 2.31
CA GLY A 260 8.89 24.83 3.56
C GLY A 260 9.90 25.47 4.50
N PHE A 261 9.72 25.25 5.80
CA PHE A 261 10.48 25.92 6.84
C PHE A 261 10.89 24.95 7.93
N ILE A 262 12.08 25.17 8.49
CA ILE A 262 12.59 24.43 9.63
C ILE A 262 13.01 25.44 10.70
N LYS A 263 12.57 25.24 11.94
CA LYS A 263 13.12 25.95 13.08
C LYS A 263 14.33 25.18 13.63
N TYR A 264 15.40 25.89 13.96
CA TYR A 264 16.66 25.30 14.41
C TYR A 264 17.34 26.18 15.44
N TYR A 265 18.26 25.61 16.23
CA TYR A 265 19.05 26.40 17.17
C TYR A 265 20.39 26.80 16.56
N ASP A 266 20.75 28.06 16.78
CA ASP A 266 22.10 28.59 16.58
C ASP A 266 22.57 29.21 17.89
N ASN A 267 23.50 28.54 18.56
CA ASN A 267 24.04 28.97 19.86
C ASN A 267 22.94 29.30 20.90
N LYS A 268 21.94 28.41 21.04
CA LYS A 268 20.75 28.54 21.91
C LYS A 268 19.69 29.56 21.47
N ILE A 269 19.91 30.29 20.37
CA ILE A 269 18.89 31.16 19.79
C ILE A 269 18.11 30.36 18.75
N VAL A 270 16.78 30.36 18.85
CA VAL A 270 15.94 29.72 17.84
C VAL A 270 15.83 30.63 16.61
N LYS A 271 16.14 30.05 15.46
CA LYS A 271 16.04 30.65 14.13
C LYS A 271 15.13 29.82 13.24
N VAL A 272 14.75 30.38 12.09
CA VAL A 272 13.98 29.70 11.06
C VAL A 272 14.79 29.75 9.77
N ALA A 273 14.84 28.64 9.03
CA ALA A 273 15.36 28.59 7.67
C ALA A 273 14.21 28.27 6.70
N ASN A 274 14.27 28.84 5.50
CA ASN A 274 13.41 28.47 4.38
C ASN A 274 14.13 27.41 3.53
N CYS A 275 13.43 26.34 3.13
CA CYS A 275 13.99 25.19 2.42
C CYS A 275 13.34 25.05 1.05
N SER A 276 14.13 25.20 -0.02
CA SER A 276 13.67 25.04 -1.41
C SER A 276 14.86 25.03 -2.39
N PRO A 277 15.48 23.89 -2.74
CA PRO A 277 15.29 22.53 -2.19
C PRO A 277 16.06 22.29 -0.88
N LYS A 278 17.22 22.94 -0.72
CA LYS A 278 18.01 22.96 0.52
C LYS A 278 17.59 24.17 1.38
N CYS A 279 17.84 24.09 2.68
CA CYS A 279 17.54 25.19 3.60
C CYS A 279 18.54 26.35 3.47
N ASP A 280 18.08 27.58 3.68
CA ASP A 280 18.90 28.79 3.68
C ASP A 280 18.95 29.41 5.08
N SER A 281 20.13 29.31 5.70
CA SER A 281 20.44 29.95 6.99
C SER A 281 20.30 31.47 7.01
N LYS A 282 20.39 32.14 5.86
CA LYS A 282 20.27 33.60 5.75
C LYS A 282 18.82 34.07 5.77
N TYR A 283 17.85 33.15 5.78
CA TYR A 283 16.46 33.49 5.94
C TYR A 283 16.21 34.22 7.26
N ASN A 284 15.64 35.41 7.18
CA ASN A 284 15.40 36.28 8.32
C ASN A 284 14.04 36.97 8.14
N SER A 285 12.96 36.26 8.46
CA SER A 285 11.65 36.88 8.62
C SER A 285 11.40 37.12 10.11
N LYS A 286 11.22 38.39 10.48
CA LYS A 286 10.82 38.78 11.83
C LYS A 286 9.33 39.12 11.93
N ASP A 287 8.72 39.43 10.80
CA ASP A 287 7.35 39.92 10.71
C ASP A 287 6.50 39.02 9.81
N CYS A 288 5.19 39.17 9.96
CA CYS A 288 4.24 38.43 9.17
C CYS A 288 4.17 38.95 7.74
N LYS A 289 4.65 38.15 6.79
CA LYS A 289 4.52 38.36 5.33
C LYS A 289 3.92 37.10 4.71
N THR A 290 3.10 37.24 3.68
CA THR A 290 2.40 36.11 3.05
C THR A 290 3.34 34.97 2.71
N GLY A 291 3.05 33.78 3.22
CA GLY A 291 3.81 32.56 2.97
C GLY A 291 5.12 32.43 3.75
N ASN A 292 5.49 33.37 4.62
CA ASN A 292 6.69 33.28 5.44
C ASN A 292 6.43 32.62 6.80
N ALA A 293 7.42 31.88 7.31
CA ALA A 293 7.43 31.42 8.70
C ALA A 293 8.42 32.24 9.55
N TYR A 294 8.15 32.36 10.84
CA TYR A 294 9.01 33.09 11.77
C TYR A 294 8.86 32.57 13.20
N TYR A 295 9.86 32.84 14.04
CA TYR A 295 9.86 32.43 15.45
C TYR A 295 9.91 33.65 16.37
N LEU A 296 8.91 33.79 17.23
CA LEU A 296 8.83 34.82 18.25
C LEU A 296 9.53 34.32 19.53
N ASN A 297 10.80 34.65 19.70
CA ASN A 297 11.60 34.20 20.85
C ASN A 297 11.01 34.63 22.21
N THR A 298 10.36 35.80 22.28
CA THR A 298 9.71 36.31 23.51
C THR A 298 8.53 35.46 23.97
N GLU A 299 7.82 34.86 23.02
CA GLU A 299 6.63 34.03 23.29
C GLU A 299 6.90 32.53 23.12
N SER A 300 8.09 32.17 22.63
CA SER A 300 8.45 30.80 22.22
C SER A 300 7.48 30.20 21.19
N LYS A 301 6.99 31.02 20.26
CA LYS A 301 6.02 30.62 19.23
C LYS A 301 6.65 30.52 17.85
N PHE A 302 6.42 29.39 17.19
CA PHE A 302 6.71 29.22 15.78
C PHE A 302 5.43 29.48 15.00
N ASN A 303 5.46 30.39 14.02
CA ASN A 303 4.27 30.82 13.30
C ASN A 303 4.49 30.71 11.78
N LEU A 304 3.42 30.42 11.05
CA LEU A 304 3.33 30.58 9.60
C LEU A 304 2.37 31.72 9.26
N CYS A 305 2.74 32.59 8.34
CA CYS A 305 1.88 33.67 7.89
C CYS A 305 1.04 33.27 6.69
N VAL A 306 -0.26 33.21 6.93
CA VAL A 306 -1.25 32.74 5.97
C VAL A 306 -2.20 33.85 5.56
N ASN A 307 -2.58 33.84 4.30
CA ASN A 307 -3.64 34.67 3.78
C ASN A 307 -4.97 33.93 3.95
N ILE A 308 -5.84 34.44 4.81
CA ILE A 308 -7.20 33.94 5.02
C ILE A 308 -8.16 35.09 4.75
N ASN A 309 -9.09 34.92 3.81
CA ASN A 309 -10.07 35.94 3.42
C ASN A 309 -9.43 37.30 3.07
N ASN A 310 -8.34 37.27 2.28
CA ASN A 310 -7.55 38.45 1.89
C ASN A 310 -6.93 39.21 3.09
N LYS A 311 -6.84 38.58 4.26
CA LYS A 311 -6.19 39.13 5.45
C LYS A 311 -5.03 38.23 5.85
N LEU A 312 -3.86 38.85 5.92
CA LEU A 312 -2.67 38.18 6.40
C LEU A 312 -2.75 37.99 7.92
N ARG A 313 -2.59 36.76 8.40
CA ARG A 313 -2.61 36.44 9.83
C ARG A 313 -1.53 35.42 10.17
N PRO A 314 -0.90 35.52 11.36
CA PRO A 314 -0.03 34.49 11.85
C PRO A 314 -0.85 33.30 12.37
N GLN A 315 -0.46 32.10 11.95
CA GLN A 315 -0.98 30.83 12.44
C GLN A 315 0.10 30.17 13.29
N GLU A 316 -0.20 29.94 14.57
CA GLU A 316 0.72 29.28 15.50
C GLU A 316 0.86 27.78 15.19
N ILE A 317 2.10 27.29 15.25
CA ILE A 317 2.45 25.88 15.12
C ILE A 317 2.54 25.28 16.52
N TYR A 318 1.55 24.47 16.88
CA TYR A 318 1.55 23.79 18.16
C TYR A 318 2.42 22.54 18.13
N LYS A 319 3.14 22.30 19.23
CA LYS A 319 3.94 21.09 19.43
C LYS A 319 3.03 19.90 19.77
N ASN A 320 3.50 18.69 19.47
CA ASN A 320 2.85 17.40 19.79
C ASN A 320 1.51 17.17 19.09
N GLN A 321 1.25 17.87 17.98
CA GLN A 321 0.10 17.62 17.12
C GLN A 321 0.46 17.92 15.67
N LEU A 322 -0.23 17.26 14.75
CA LEU A 322 -0.24 17.66 13.34
C LEU A 322 -1.01 18.96 13.20
N ASN A 323 -0.42 19.92 12.50
CA ASN A 323 -1.11 21.15 12.13
C ASN A 323 -1.34 21.13 10.61
N PHE A 324 -2.59 21.27 10.20
CA PHE A 324 -2.98 21.46 8.80
C PHE A 324 -3.29 22.94 8.60
N ILE A 325 -2.52 23.59 7.73
CA ILE A 325 -2.55 25.04 7.59
C ILE A 325 -2.79 25.41 6.13
N PHE A 326 -3.92 26.04 5.88
CA PHE A 326 -4.35 26.42 4.54
C PHE A 326 -4.01 27.88 4.27
N ASN A 327 -3.24 28.14 3.22
CA ASN A 327 -2.87 29.47 2.78
C ASN A 327 -3.56 29.79 1.44
N ASN A 328 -4.42 30.81 1.40
CA ASN A 328 -5.08 31.18 0.15
C ASN A 328 -4.07 31.73 -0.86
N THR A 329 -3.96 31.08 -2.03
CA THR A 329 -2.99 31.41 -3.07
C THR A 329 -3.45 32.54 -3.99
N ILE A 330 -4.76 32.66 -4.20
CA ILE A 330 -5.33 33.63 -5.14
C ILE A 330 -6.47 34.37 -4.44
N ASN A 331 -6.27 35.67 -4.22
CA ASN A 331 -7.25 36.53 -3.58
C ASN A 331 -8.65 36.38 -4.21
N GLY A 332 -9.64 36.08 -3.38
CA GLY A 332 -11.04 35.87 -3.82
C GLY A 332 -11.35 34.50 -4.41
N GLN A 333 -10.39 33.58 -4.52
CA GLN A 333 -10.64 32.19 -4.91
C GLN A 333 -10.53 31.25 -3.71
N ASN A 334 -11.31 30.17 -3.70
CA ASN A 334 -11.26 29.11 -2.69
C ASN A 334 -10.16 28.08 -3.03
N ILE A 335 -8.95 28.57 -3.30
CA ILE A 335 -7.78 27.73 -3.66
C ILE A 335 -6.69 27.97 -2.62
N TYR A 336 -6.19 26.87 -2.06
CA TYR A 336 -5.27 26.92 -0.93
C TYR A 336 -4.04 26.05 -1.20
N ASP A 337 -2.88 26.52 -0.76
CA ASP A 337 -1.75 25.65 -0.47
C ASP A 337 -1.97 25.02 0.91
N LEU A 338 -1.72 23.72 1.03
CA LEU A 338 -1.73 23.05 2.33
C LEU A 338 -0.30 22.89 2.84
N TYR A 339 -0.02 23.54 3.96
CA TYR A 339 1.15 23.30 4.77
C TYR A 339 0.81 22.31 5.88
N ILE A 340 1.65 21.30 6.05
CA ILE A 340 1.59 20.37 7.17
C ILE A 340 2.82 20.57 8.07
N THR A 341 2.77 20.02 9.28
CA THR A 341 3.90 20.07 10.23
C THR A 341 4.31 18.66 10.65
N ASN A 342 5.55 18.49 11.10
CA ASN A 342 5.90 17.28 11.84
C ASN A 342 5.28 17.32 13.26
N ASN A 343 5.22 16.17 13.93
CA ASN A 343 4.56 16.05 15.24
C ASN A 343 5.18 16.92 16.34
N TYR A 344 6.43 17.37 16.19
CA TYR A 344 7.11 18.24 17.17
C TYR A 344 6.99 19.72 16.83
N GLY A 345 6.33 20.07 15.72
CA GLY A 345 6.18 21.44 15.25
C GLY A 345 7.53 22.11 14.96
N ASN A 346 8.54 21.35 14.53
CA ASN A 346 9.86 21.87 14.17
C ASN A 346 9.96 22.18 12.67
N ILE A 347 9.17 21.46 11.86
CA ILE A 347 9.15 21.58 10.40
C ILE A 347 7.75 21.96 9.96
N ILE A 348 7.68 22.85 8.99
CA ILE A 348 6.50 23.17 8.18
C ILE A 348 6.88 22.82 6.74
N GLY A 349 6.00 22.15 6.00
CA GLY A 349 6.27 21.77 4.61
C GLY A 349 5.00 21.71 3.79
N LEU A 350 5.11 21.95 2.48
CA LEU A 350 3.97 21.79 1.58
C LEU A 350 3.54 20.32 1.49
N SER A 351 2.24 20.10 1.50
CA SER A 351 1.65 18.78 1.23
C SER A 351 1.86 18.41 -0.24
N LEU A 352 2.28 17.17 -0.51
CA LEU A 352 2.62 16.66 -1.85
C LEU A 352 1.85 15.37 -2.19
N TYR A 353 0.76 15.14 -1.47
CA TYR A 353 -0.08 13.97 -1.66
C TYR A 353 -1.54 14.38 -1.66
N LYS A 354 -2.33 13.61 -2.43
CA LYS A 354 -3.78 13.70 -2.39
C LYS A 354 -4.26 13.51 -0.96
N SER A 355 -5.13 14.40 -0.53
CA SER A 355 -5.69 14.40 0.82
C SER A 355 -7.05 15.07 0.84
N THR A 356 -7.87 14.71 1.82
CA THR A 356 -9.17 15.33 2.08
C THR A 356 -9.32 15.64 3.56
N HIS A 357 -9.75 16.86 3.86
CA HIS A 357 -9.77 17.42 5.21
C HIS A 357 -11.15 17.99 5.53
N PHE A 358 -11.57 17.93 6.79
CA PHE A 358 -12.84 18.51 7.24
C PHE A 358 -12.64 19.51 8.38
N LEU A 359 -12.37 20.76 7.99
CA LEU A 359 -11.85 21.79 8.87
C LEU A 359 -12.50 23.15 8.55
N ASP A 360 -12.49 24.04 9.54
CA ASP A 360 -12.86 25.45 9.36
C ASP A 360 -11.60 26.25 8.98
N VAL A 361 -11.57 26.79 7.77
CA VAL A 361 -10.41 27.51 7.22
C VAL A 361 -10.62 29.02 7.14
N ASP A 362 -11.85 29.49 7.31
CA ASP A 362 -12.24 30.88 7.12
C ASP A 362 -12.99 31.48 8.32
N ASN A 363 -13.00 30.78 9.46
CA ASN A 363 -13.72 31.11 10.70
C ASN A 363 -15.24 31.21 10.48
N ASN A 364 -15.78 30.34 9.62
CA ASN A 364 -17.19 30.31 9.27
C ASN A 364 -17.79 28.97 9.70
N GLU A 365 -17.61 27.96 8.86
CA GLU A 365 -18.12 26.61 9.05
C GLU A 365 -17.07 25.61 8.59
N LYS A 366 -17.12 24.39 9.14
CA LYS A 366 -16.27 23.31 8.64
C LYS A 366 -16.69 22.95 7.23
N VAL A 367 -15.71 22.83 6.35
CA VAL A 367 -15.92 22.47 4.95
C VAL A 367 -15.01 21.31 4.57
N VAL A 368 -15.42 20.54 3.57
CA VAL A 368 -14.54 19.52 2.98
C VAL A 368 -13.58 20.19 2.00
N LEU A 369 -12.29 20.03 2.24
CA LEU A 369 -11.20 20.49 1.40
C LEU A 369 -10.54 19.30 0.74
N ILE A 370 -10.47 19.30 -0.58
CA ILE A 370 -9.82 18.26 -1.37
C ILE A 370 -8.55 18.84 -1.97
N CYS A 371 -7.43 18.23 -1.63
CA CYS A 371 -6.11 18.54 -2.14
C CYS A 371 -5.75 17.56 -3.23
N ASP A 372 -5.63 18.03 -4.46
CA ASP A 372 -5.33 17.23 -5.64
C ASP A 372 -4.17 17.86 -6.45
N GLU A 373 -3.52 17.04 -7.26
CA GLU A 373 -2.43 17.46 -8.13
C GLU A 373 -2.97 18.17 -9.39
N VAL A 374 -2.55 19.41 -9.59
CA VAL A 374 -2.89 20.25 -10.75
C VAL A 374 -1.61 20.92 -11.22
N ASN A 375 -1.17 20.60 -12.44
CA ASN A 375 0.08 21.12 -13.05
C ASN A 375 1.30 20.92 -12.13
N ASP A 376 1.53 19.69 -11.67
CA ASP A 376 2.64 19.29 -10.79
C ASP A 376 2.66 19.98 -9.41
N LYS A 377 1.54 20.62 -9.02
CA LYS A 377 1.35 21.23 -7.69
C LYS A 377 0.12 20.67 -7.01
N TYR A 378 0.22 20.44 -5.71
CA TYR A 378 -0.93 20.01 -4.91
C TYR A 378 -1.65 21.25 -4.40
N ILE A 379 -2.87 21.45 -4.86
CA ILE A 379 -3.72 22.57 -4.46
C ILE A 379 -5.01 22.04 -3.84
N CYS A 380 -5.49 22.72 -2.82
CA CYS A 380 -6.69 22.36 -2.09
C CYS A 380 -7.85 23.26 -2.48
N ARG A 381 -9.03 22.67 -2.64
CA ARG A 381 -10.26 23.38 -3.00
C ARG A 381 -11.41 22.93 -2.08
N LYS A 382 -12.27 23.88 -1.73
CA LYS A 382 -13.54 23.55 -1.07
C LYS A 382 -14.40 22.75 -2.06
N THR A 383 -14.99 21.64 -1.61
CA THR A 383 -16.01 20.91 -2.36
C THR A 383 -17.37 21.09 -1.69
N ASN A 384 -18.41 21.13 -2.52
CA ASN A 384 -19.81 21.10 -2.11
C ASN A 384 -20.53 19.88 -2.67
N LYS A 385 -19.78 18.90 -3.17
CA LYS A 385 -20.36 17.69 -3.75
C LYS A 385 -20.79 16.74 -2.61
N PRO A 386 -21.99 16.16 -2.70
CA PRO A 386 -22.48 15.21 -1.71
C PRO A 386 -21.77 13.86 -1.80
N GLY A 387 -21.92 13.08 -0.73
CA GLY A 387 -21.43 11.72 -0.57
C GLY A 387 -20.30 11.61 0.45
N TYR A 388 -19.54 10.52 0.37
CA TYR A 388 -18.53 10.17 1.36
C TYR A 388 -17.10 10.51 0.92
N TYR A 389 -16.32 10.99 1.87
CA TYR A 389 -14.91 11.33 1.73
C TYR A 389 -14.10 10.67 2.85
N VAL A 390 -12.84 10.37 2.54
CA VAL A 390 -11.87 9.90 3.54
C VAL A 390 -11.35 11.12 4.30
N ASN A 391 -11.32 11.07 5.62
CA ASN A 391 -10.68 12.12 6.40
C ASN A 391 -9.20 11.81 6.66
N ASP A 392 -8.30 12.62 6.11
CA ASP A 392 -6.84 12.56 6.30
C ASP A 392 -6.34 13.35 7.52
N ASP A 393 -7.21 13.89 8.37
CA ASP A 393 -6.84 14.71 9.54
C ASP A 393 -6.13 13.93 10.68
N LYS A 394 -5.99 12.60 10.57
CA LYS A 394 -5.37 11.75 11.60
C LYS A 394 -4.19 10.95 11.06
N ASP A 395 -3.11 10.94 11.85
CA ASP A 395 -1.84 10.23 11.59
C ASP A 395 -1.98 8.70 11.71
N ASP A 396 -2.90 8.26 12.57
CA ASP A 396 -3.24 6.86 12.72
C ASP A 396 -4.25 6.48 11.64
N TYR A 397 -3.91 5.44 10.87
CA TYR A 397 -4.65 4.80 9.78
C TYR A 397 -6.15 4.44 10.04
N SER A 398 -6.77 4.92 11.13
CA SER A 398 -8.21 5.07 11.31
C SER A 398 -8.69 6.30 10.52
N GLU A 399 -8.73 6.15 9.20
CA GLU A 399 -9.35 7.11 8.30
C GLU A 399 -10.86 7.07 8.59
N ASN A 400 -11.38 8.05 9.33
CA ASN A 400 -12.82 8.23 9.50
C ASN A 400 -13.45 8.71 8.17
N LEU A 401 -14.74 8.48 7.99
CA LEU A 401 -15.47 9.04 6.87
C LEU A 401 -16.01 10.43 7.21
N ILE A 402 -16.04 11.31 6.21
CA ILE A 402 -16.87 12.51 6.20
C ILE A 402 -18.02 12.24 5.25
N PHE A 403 -19.26 12.50 5.69
CA PHE A 403 -20.43 12.45 4.83
C PHE A 403 -20.94 13.86 4.60
N CYS A 404 -21.21 14.22 3.35
CA CYS A 404 -21.85 15.47 2.97
C CYS A 404 -23.21 15.17 2.31
N ASN A 405 -24.27 15.81 2.80
CA ASN A 405 -25.61 15.70 2.21
C ASN A 405 -25.79 16.63 1.00
N GLU A 406 -26.96 16.57 0.35
CA GLU A 406 -27.31 17.41 -0.80
C GLU A 406 -27.41 18.90 -0.45
N ASP A 407 -27.72 19.21 0.80
CA ASP A 407 -27.81 20.57 1.35
C ASP A 407 -26.42 21.13 1.72
N ARG A 408 -25.35 20.36 1.46
CA ARG A 408 -23.93 20.71 1.70
C ARG A 408 -23.54 20.74 3.18
N GLU A 409 -24.37 20.20 4.06
CA GLU A 409 -23.99 19.95 5.43
C GLU A 409 -23.13 18.69 5.46
N CYS A 410 -21.97 18.80 6.11
CA CYS A 410 -21.01 17.71 6.20
C CYS A 410 -20.73 17.39 7.66
N ASP A 411 -20.58 16.11 7.98
CA ASP A 411 -20.25 15.63 9.32
C ASP A 411 -19.33 14.42 9.27
N ILE A 412 -18.65 14.14 10.38
CA ILE A 412 -17.92 12.88 10.55
C ILE A 412 -18.94 11.76 10.67
N SER A 413 -18.89 10.79 9.76
CA SER A 413 -19.79 9.66 9.76
C SER A 413 -19.34 8.59 10.76
N GLU A 414 -20.31 7.96 11.42
CA GLU A 414 -20.11 6.80 12.30
C GLU A 414 -19.97 5.48 11.50
N GLU A 415 -20.24 5.53 10.20
CA GLU A 415 -20.13 4.37 9.32
C GLU A 415 -18.67 3.90 9.22
N SER A 416 -18.45 2.63 9.54
CA SER A 416 -17.11 2.05 9.68
C SER A 416 -16.88 0.83 8.78
N ASN A 417 -17.93 0.37 8.07
CA ASN A 417 -17.94 -0.89 7.34
C ASN A 417 -18.82 -0.79 6.09
N GLY A 418 -18.21 -0.92 4.91
CA GLY A 418 -18.93 -0.87 3.64
C GLY A 418 -18.10 -0.38 2.47
N TYR A 419 -18.78 -0.12 1.37
CA TYR A 419 -18.25 0.69 0.27
C TYR A 419 -18.97 2.03 0.26
N PHE A 420 -18.22 3.10 0.00
CA PHE A 420 -18.74 4.45 0.01
C PHE A 420 -18.20 5.21 -1.20
N ILE A 421 -19.02 6.11 -1.74
CA ILE A 421 -18.74 6.88 -2.95
C ILE A 421 -19.17 8.34 -2.76
N ASN A 422 -18.80 9.20 -3.70
CA ASN A 422 -19.25 10.60 -3.73
C ASN A 422 -19.60 11.04 -5.15
N SER A 423 -20.25 12.19 -5.26
CA SER A 423 -20.65 12.79 -6.54
C SER A 423 -19.53 13.57 -7.24
N LEU A 424 -18.34 13.68 -6.67
CA LEU A 424 -17.25 14.45 -7.26
C LEU A 424 -16.49 13.64 -8.32
N ASN A 425 -16.21 12.38 -8.06
CA ASN A 425 -15.40 11.53 -8.93
C ASN A 425 -15.82 10.06 -8.82
N THR A 426 -15.09 9.17 -9.50
CA THR A 426 -15.37 7.72 -9.48
C THR A 426 -14.58 6.98 -8.40
N ASP A 427 -14.06 7.67 -7.38
CA ASP A 427 -13.34 7.04 -6.27
C ASP A 427 -14.29 6.20 -5.41
N VAL A 428 -13.80 5.02 -5.02
CA VAL A 428 -14.51 4.08 -4.17
C VAL A 428 -13.72 3.96 -2.88
N ILE A 429 -14.38 4.24 -1.77
CA ILE A 429 -13.82 4.11 -0.43
C ILE A 429 -14.29 2.77 0.11
N ARG A 430 -13.36 1.93 0.57
CA ARG A 430 -13.67 0.68 1.25
C ARG A 430 -13.32 0.84 2.73
N CYS A 431 -14.29 0.65 3.60
CA CYS A 431 -14.07 0.63 5.04
C CYS A 431 -14.27 -0.76 5.60
N SER A 432 -13.36 -1.21 6.47
CA SER A 432 -13.51 -2.45 7.22
C SER A 432 -12.83 -2.30 8.57
N ASN A 433 -13.57 -2.56 9.65
CA ASN A 433 -13.10 -2.40 11.03
C ASN A 433 -12.51 -0.99 11.28
N GLU A 434 -13.27 0.06 10.96
CA GLU A 434 -12.90 1.47 11.19
C GLU A 434 -11.67 1.95 10.40
N LYS A 435 -11.25 1.17 9.41
CA LYS A 435 -10.17 1.54 8.48
C LYS A 435 -10.75 1.71 7.09
N CYS A 436 -10.94 2.96 6.70
CA CYS A 436 -11.29 3.34 5.34
C CYS A 436 -10.06 3.50 4.48
N LYS A 437 -10.18 3.21 3.17
CA LYS A 437 -9.16 3.48 2.14
C LYS A 437 -9.80 3.69 0.79
N VAL A 438 -9.27 4.63 0.00
CA VAL A 438 -9.61 4.74 -1.43
C VAL A 438 -9.00 3.59 -2.22
N LEU A 439 -9.83 2.89 -3.00
CA LEU A 439 -9.39 1.79 -3.86
C LEU A 439 -8.64 2.33 -5.10
N LYS A 440 -7.33 2.07 -5.15
CA LYS A 440 -6.48 2.43 -6.30
C LYS A 440 -6.82 1.65 -7.58
N LYS A 441 -7.19 0.37 -7.43
CA LYS A 441 -7.52 -0.52 -8.54
C LYS A 441 -8.98 -0.93 -8.42
N LYS A 442 -9.77 -0.57 -9.42
CA LYS A 442 -11.21 -0.79 -9.49
C LYS A 442 -11.46 -1.85 -10.55
N GLY A 443 -12.33 -2.81 -10.27
CA GLY A 443 -12.81 -3.74 -11.30
C GLY A 443 -13.60 -3.00 -12.38
N SER A 444 -13.73 -3.62 -13.54
CA SER A 444 -14.58 -3.13 -14.65
C SER A 444 -15.76 -4.05 -14.96
N THR A 445 -15.80 -5.26 -14.38
CA THR A 445 -16.85 -6.26 -14.56
C THR A 445 -17.11 -7.02 -13.26
N CYS A 446 -18.32 -7.55 -13.10
CA CYS A 446 -18.70 -8.31 -11.91
C CYS A 446 -18.17 -9.74 -11.86
N GLU A 447 -17.79 -10.32 -13.01
CA GLU A 447 -17.25 -11.69 -13.11
C GLU A 447 -16.05 -11.96 -12.19
N ASN A 448 -15.20 -10.95 -11.99
CA ASN A 448 -14.00 -11.06 -11.16
C ASN A 448 -14.06 -10.19 -9.90
N ASN A 449 -15.19 -9.52 -9.65
CA ASN A 449 -15.32 -8.50 -8.61
C ASN A 449 -16.67 -8.63 -7.87
N GLU A 450 -17.12 -9.87 -7.65
CA GLU A 450 -18.36 -10.16 -6.93
C GLU A 450 -18.43 -9.46 -5.58
N ASN A 451 -19.59 -8.89 -5.26
CA ASN A 451 -19.89 -8.23 -3.98
C ASN A 451 -19.01 -7.01 -3.68
N THR A 452 -18.52 -6.33 -4.72
CA THR A 452 -17.72 -5.11 -4.64
C THR A 452 -18.28 -3.99 -5.53
N VAL A 453 -17.70 -2.79 -5.44
CA VAL A 453 -18.02 -1.67 -6.34
C VAL A 453 -16.99 -1.59 -7.47
N ILE A 454 -17.49 -1.49 -8.71
CA ILE A 454 -16.71 -1.41 -9.94
C ILE A 454 -16.94 -0.07 -10.66
N VAL A 455 -16.05 0.25 -11.61
CA VAL A 455 -16.23 1.39 -12.51
C VAL A 455 -16.34 0.87 -13.95
N LYS A 456 -17.50 1.08 -14.57
CA LYS A 456 -17.78 0.69 -15.95
C LYS A 456 -18.36 1.87 -16.71
N ASN A 457 -17.77 2.23 -17.85
CA ASN A 457 -18.19 3.39 -18.66
C ASN A 457 -18.31 4.69 -17.84
N ASN A 458 -17.33 4.93 -16.94
CA ASN A 458 -17.31 6.08 -16.02
C ASN A 458 -18.51 6.15 -15.05
N LYS A 459 -19.23 5.04 -14.85
CA LYS A 459 -20.28 4.89 -13.83
C LYS A 459 -19.81 3.93 -12.74
N LEU A 460 -20.19 4.26 -11.51
CA LEU A 460 -20.01 3.39 -10.35
C LEU A 460 -21.19 2.42 -10.27
N LEU A 461 -20.89 1.13 -10.10
CA LEU A 461 -21.88 0.06 -10.00
C LEU A 461 -21.49 -0.89 -8.87
N TYR A 462 -22.47 -1.38 -8.13
CA TYR A 462 -22.29 -2.49 -7.20
C TYR A 462 -22.48 -3.83 -7.91
N CYS A 463 -21.61 -4.79 -7.66
CA CYS A 463 -21.75 -6.14 -8.17
C CYS A 463 -22.44 -7.03 -7.15
N ASN A 464 -23.70 -7.37 -7.37
CA ASN A 464 -24.38 -8.42 -6.61
C ASN A 464 -24.17 -9.76 -7.32
N TYR A 465 -23.13 -10.50 -6.91
CA TYR A 465 -22.56 -11.60 -7.69
C TYR A 465 -22.19 -11.13 -9.10
N LEU A 466 -22.84 -11.66 -10.15
CA LEU A 466 -22.62 -11.29 -11.55
C LEU A 466 -23.49 -10.11 -12.02
N ASN A 467 -24.46 -9.68 -11.21
CA ASN A 467 -25.40 -8.64 -11.59
C ASN A 467 -24.87 -7.25 -11.23
N GLU A 468 -24.97 -6.33 -12.17
CA GLU A 468 -24.62 -4.92 -11.98
C GLU A 468 -25.82 -4.16 -11.39
N VAL A 469 -25.61 -3.47 -10.27
CA VAL A 469 -26.61 -2.68 -9.56
C VAL A 469 -26.18 -1.21 -9.57
N GLU A 470 -27.05 -0.33 -10.05
CA GLU A 470 -26.79 1.11 -10.07
C GLU A 470 -27.12 1.76 -8.72
N PHE A 471 -26.28 2.70 -8.29
CA PHE A 471 -26.59 3.59 -7.16
C PHE A 471 -27.72 4.54 -7.55
N LYS A 472 -28.85 4.47 -6.84
CA LYS A 472 -30.05 5.29 -7.07
C LYS A 472 -30.29 6.26 -5.92
N ASP A 473 -31.14 7.25 -6.14
CA ASP A 473 -31.55 8.21 -5.10
C ASP A 473 -32.45 7.60 -4.00
N TYR A 474 -32.78 6.31 -4.10
CA TYR A 474 -33.57 5.57 -3.11
C TYR A 474 -32.83 4.31 -2.66
N GLU A 475 -33.18 3.86 -1.45
CA GLU A 475 -32.58 2.67 -0.84
C GLU A 475 -33.04 1.38 -1.54
N GLN A 476 -32.08 0.51 -1.80
CA GLN A 476 -32.25 -0.84 -2.34
C GLN A 476 -31.69 -1.86 -1.36
N TYR A 477 -32.32 -3.02 -1.31
CA TYR A 477 -31.99 -4.06 -0.36
C TYR A 477 -31.71 -5.38 -1.07
N HIS A 478 -30.48 -5.88 -0.95
CA HIS A 478 -30.01 -7.08 -1.66
C HIS A 478 -29.55 -8.15 -0.70
N LYS A 479 -30.11 -9.36 -0.85
CA LYS A 479 -29.71 -10.54 -0.08
C LYS A 479 -28.41 -11.09 -0.65
N LEU A 480 -27.45 -11.39 0.24
CA LEU A 480 -26.31 -12.25 -0.07
C LEU A 480 -26.42 -13.53 0.74
N GLU A 481 -26.36 -14.66 0.05
CA GLU A 481 -26.47 -16.00 0.60
C GLU A 481 -25.11 -16.72 0.58
N ASN A 482 -25.01 -17.77 1.39
CA ASN A 482 -23.84 -18.64 1.49
C ASN A 482 -22.58 -17.89 1.87
N ILE A 483 -22.70 -17.01 2.87
CA ILE A 483 -21.59 -16.21 3.39
C ILE A 483 -21.25 -16.58 4.84
N ASN A 484 -20.09 -16.16 5.31
CA ASN A 484 -19.64 -16.32 6.69
C ASN A 484 -19.71 -14.97 7.42
N LEU A 485 -20.67 -14.83 8.35
CA LEU A 485 -20.89 -13.57 9.08
C LEU A 485 -19.90 -13.28 10.20
N LYS A 486 -18.93 -14.16 10.44
CA LYS A 486 -17.79 -13.82 11.31
C LYS A 486 -16.95 -12.68 10.76
N LEU A 487 -17.11 -12.36 9.47
CA LEU A 487 -16.49 -11.23 8.81
C LEU A 487 -17.57 -10.18 8.48
N VAL A 488 -17.38 -8.96 8.98
CA VAL A 488 -18.27 -7.84 8.65
C VAL A 488 -18.04 -7.41 7.20
N TYR A 489 -19.12 -7.12 6.47
CA TYR A 489 -19.04 -6.56 5.13
C TYR A 489 -18.14 -5.31 5.12
N PRO A 490 -17.23 -5.10 4.15
CA PRO A 490 -17.14 -5.69 2.81
C PRO A 490 -16.19 -6.89 2.71
N ARG A 491 -15.96 -7.63 3.81
CA ARG A 491 -15.18 -8.87 3.77
C ARG A 491 -16.14 -10.04 3.60
N VAL A 492 -16.26 -10.53 2.38
CA VAL A 492 -17.12 -11.67 2.06
C VAL A 492 -16.28 -12.95 1.96
N GLN A 493 -16.71 -14.00 2.64
CA GLN A 493 -16.17 -15.36 2.54
C GLN A 493 -17.33 -16.33 2.45
N LYS A 494 -17.17 -17.44 1.72
CA LYS A 494 -18.19 -18.50 1.62
C LYS A 494 -18.53 -19.09 3.00
N GLY A 495 -19.80 -19.35 3.23
CA GLY A 495 -20.36 -19.93 4.45
C GLY A 495 -21.80 -20.38 4.23
N PHE A 496 -22.60 -20.45 5.29
CA PHE A 496 -24.01 -20.88 5.26
C PHE A 496 -24.98 -19.78 5.69
N ASP A 497 -24.47 -18.63 6.08
CA ASP A 497 -25.27 -17.52 6.56
C ASP A 497 -25.82 -16.69 5.40
N THR A 498 -26.80 -15.86 5.71
CA THR A 498 -27.34 -14.82 4.84
C THR A 498 -27.08 -13.44 5.46
N MET A 499 -26.64 -12.47 4.67
CA MET A 499 -26.75 -11.03 5.02
C MET A 499 -27.73 -10.30 4.12
N LEU A 500 -28.20 -9.17 4.62
CA LEU A 500 -28.88 -8.16 3.83
C LEU A 500 -27.95 -6.96 3.66
N LEU A 501 -27.79 -6.51 2.43
CA LEU A 501 -27.10 -5.26 2.11
C LEU A 501 -28.12 -4.16 1.86
N LYS A 502 -27.82 -2.96 2.35
CA LYS A 502 -28.48 -1.72 1.99
C LYS A 502 -27.57 -0.97 1.02
N ILE A 503 -28.12 -0.64 -0.14
CA ILE A 503 -27.49 0.19 -1.15
C ILE A 503 -28.29 1.47 -1.24
N ASP A 504 -27.66 2.60 -0.93
CA ASP A 504 -28.27 3.92 -1.14
C ASP A 504 -27.54 4.66 -2.27
N LYS A 505 -27.72 5.97 -2.35
CA LYS A 505 -27.09 6.80 -3.38
C LYS A 505 -25.56 6.83 -3.28
N TYR A 506 -25.01 6.66 -2.08
CA TYR A 506 -23.60 6.90 -1.77
C TYR A 506 -22.89 5.76 -1.04
N SER A 507 -23.58 4.67 -0.72
CA SER A 507 -23.02 3.58 0.07
C SER A 507 -23.60 2.21 -0.24
N VAL A 508 -22.80 1.19 0.08
CA VAL A 508 -23.20 -0.21 0.23
C VAL A 508 -22.77 -0.65 1.62
N THR A 509 -23.75 -0.87 2.49
CA THR A 509 -23.52 -1.25 3.89
C THR A 509 -24.32 -2.50 4.24
N GLN A 510 -23.91 -3.18 5.31
CA GLN A 510 -24.67 -4.30 5.84
C GLN A 510 -25.85 -3.77 6.66
N TYR A 511 -27.06 -4.22 6.34
CA TYR A 511 -28.27 -3.85 7.05
C TYR A 511 -28.64 -4.88 8.10
N TYR A 512 -29.03 -4.40 9.28
CA TYR A 512 -29.61 -5.20 10.34
C TYR A 512 -30.66 -4.38 11.09
N ASN A 513 -31.76 -5.02 11.45
CA ASN A 513 -32.87 -4.44 12.18
C ASN A 513 -33.59 -5.54 12.97
N THR A 514 -33.84 -5.28 14.25
CA THR A 514 -34.57 -6.19 15.14
C THR A 514 -36.04 -6.36 14.77
N TYR A 515 -36.65 -5.42 14.04
CA TYR A 515 -38.07 -5.44 13.69
C TYR A 515 -38.39 -6.16 12.37
N GLY A 516 -37.37 -6.64 11.67
CA GLY A 516 -37.50 -7.19 10.33
C GLY A 516 -37.81 -6.12 9.27
N ILE A 517 -37.69 -6.53 8.01
CA ILE A 517 -37.85 -5.70 6.82
C ILE A 517 -38.53 -6.52 5.74
N CYS A 518 -39.51 -5.94 5.06
CA CYS A 518 -40.21 -6.58 3.95
C CYS A 518 -39.88 -5.86 2.64
N ILE A 519 -39.26 -6.60 1.72
CA ILE A 519 -38.71 -6.07 0.46
C ILE A 519 -39.54 -6.62 -0.70
N ASN A 520 -39.92 -5.74 -1.63
CA ASN A 520 -40.64 -6.15 -2.83
C ASN A 520 -39.70 -6.77 -3.89
N SER A 521 -40.27 -7.22 -5.01
CA SER A 521 -39.50 -7.78 -6.13
C SER A 521 -38.54 -6.78 -6.79
N ASN A 522 -38.74 -5.48 -6.58
CA ASN A 522 -37.89 -4.41 -7.12
C ASN A 522 -36.80 -3.99 -6.12
N PHE A 523 -36.59 -4.76 -5.05
CA PHE A 523 -35.58 -4.52 -4.02
C PHE A 523 -35.79 -3.24 -3.21
N THR A 524 -36.96 -2.60 -3.28
CA THR A 524 -37.28 -1.42 -2.48
C THR A 524 -38.08 -1.78 -1.22
N LEU A 525 -37.89 -0.98 -0.18
CA LEU A 525 -38.59 -1.12 1.09
C LEU A 525 -40.09 -0.87 0.90
N ARG A 526 -40.94 -1.82 1.29
CA ARG A 526 -42.39 -1.61 1.34
C ARG A 526 -42.86 -1.23 2.74
N LEU A 527 -42.27 -1.85 3.77
CA LEU A 527 -42.58 -1.62 5.19
C LEU A 527 -41.29 -1.67 6.01
N SER A 528 -41.07 -0.64 6.83
CA SER A 528 -40.08 -0.64 7.91
C SER A 528 -40.81 -0.57 9.25
N ASN A 529 -40.27 -1.24 10.27
CA ASN A 529 -40.82 -1.25 11.62
C ASN A 529 -42.25 -1.81 11.70
N ILE A 530 -42.38 -3.14 11.61
CA ILE A 530 -43.64 -3.86 11.92
C ILE A 530 -43.92 -3.74 13.43
N LYS A 531 -44.31 -2.56 13.89
CA LYS A 531 -44.81 -2.32 15.24
C LYS A 531 -46.32 -2.16 15.14
N ASN A 532 -47.02 -3.19 15.63
CA ASN A 532 -48.42 -3.24 16.08
C ASN A 532 -49.43 -2.25 15.46
N ASN A 533 -50.40 -2.85 14.74
CA ASN A 533 -51.77 -2.37 14.42
C ASN A 533 -52.07 -1.71 13.07
N GLU A 534 -51.19 -1.72 12.07
CA GLU A 534 -51.61 -1.41 10.70
C GLU A 534 -51.88 -2.71 9.91
N ASP A 535 -53.14 -2.96 9.59
CA ASP A 535 -53.56 -4.04 8.69
C ASP A 535 -53.14 -3.70 7.25
N VAL A 536 -51.92 -4.09 6.88
CA VAL A 536 -51.44 -3.96 5.49
C VAL A 536 -51.80 -5.23 4.72
N ASP A 537 -52.68 -5.11 3.73
CA ASP A 537 -53.02 -6.21 2.82
C ASP A 537 -51.84 -6.51 1.86
N LEU A 538 -51.04 -7.51 2.23
CA LEU A 538 -49.90 -8.00 1.45
C LEU A 538 -50.32 -9.05 0.39
N SER A 539 -51.60 -9.38 0.26
CA SER A 539 -52.06 -10.51 -0.58
C SER A 539 -51.82 -10.36 -2.08
N LYS A 540 -51.56 -9.14 -2.57
CA LYS A 540 -51.45 -8.85 -4.01
C LYS A 540 -50.02 -8.77 -4.56
N GLU A 541 -48.98 -8.77 -3.71
CA GLU A 541 -47.59 -8.68 -4.17
C GLU A 541 -46.71 -9.74 -3.51
N LYS A 542 -45.76 -10.29 -4.26
CA LYS A 542 -44.72 -11.16 -3.71
C LYS A 542 -43.73 -10.30 -2.92
N VAL A 543 -43.82 -10.35 -1.60
CA VAL A 543 -42.92 -9.63 -0.69
C VAL A 543 -42.10 -10.66 0.09
N ASN A 544 -40.79 -10.45 0.18
CA ASN A 544 -39.89 -11.26 1.00
C ASN A 544 -39.56 -10.51 2.27
N CYS A 545 -39.94 -11.07 3.42
CA CYS A 545 -39.62 -10.49 4.72
C CYS A 545 -38.41 -11.17 5.34
N LEU A 546 -37.47 -10.37 5.86
CA LEU A 546 -36.20 -10.80 6.44
C LEU A 546 -36.04 -10.23 7.84
N PHE A 547 -35.51 -11.01 8.78
CA PHE A 547 -35.08 -10.55 10.09
C PHE A 547 -33.57 -10.69 10.21
N CYS A 548 -32.87 -9.59 10.45
CA CYS A 548 -31.42 -9.53 10.57
C CYS A 548 -31.10 -8.88 11.93
N LEU A 549 -30.93 -9.68 12.99
CA LEU A 549 -30.88 -9.17 14.36
C LEU A 549 -29.61 -8.39 14.69
N SER A 550 -28.47 -8.84 14.17
CA SER A 550 -27.18 -8.22 14.40
C SER A 550 -26.25 -8.40 13.20
N LYS A 551 -25.16 -7.63 13.16
CA LYS A 551 -24.14 -7.71 12.09
C LYS A 551 -23.43 -9.07 11.98
N ASN A 552 -23.51 -9.90 13.02
CA ASN A 552 -22.81 -11.19 13.09
C ASN A 552 -23.77 -12.40 13.04
N GLU A 553 -25.06 -12.17 12.80
CA GLU A 553 -26.10 -13.21 12.81
C GLU A 553 -26.79 -13.31 11.46
N SER A 554 -27.08 -14.55 11.03
CA SER A 554 -27.73 -14.81 9.75
C SER A 554 -29.09 -14.14 9.71
N CYS A 555 -29.42 -13.53 8.57
CA CYS A 555 -30.78 -13.11 8.30
C CYS A 555 -31.67 -14.34 8.04
N TYR A 556 -32.90 -14.30 8.55
CA TYR A 556 -33.89 -15.36 8.34
C TYR A 556 -35.04 -14.84 7.49
N SER A 557 -35.41 -15.58 6.43
CA SER A 557 -36.57 -15.25 5.60
C SER A 557 -37.83 -15.94 6.12
N PHE A 558 -38.95 -15.23 6.16
CA PHE A 558 -40.27 -15.80 6.44
C PHE A 558 -41.18 -15.64 5.22
N ASN A 559 -41.74 -16.75 4.74
CA ASN A 559 -42.80 -16.74 3.74
C ASN A 559 -44.16 -16.74 4.44
N PHE A 560 -44.87 -15.62 4.40
CA PHE A 560 -46.22 -15.54 4.93
C PHE A 560 -47.21 -16.19 3.94
N GLY A 561 -47.42 -17.50 4.10
CA GLY A 561 -48.43 -18.26 3.35
C GLY A 561 -49.85 -18.13 3.91
N LEU A 562 -50.06 -17.44 5.04
CA LEU A 562 -51.35 -17.37 5.74
C LEU A 562 -51.55 -15.99 6.39
N LYS A 563 -52.77 -15.47 6.24
CA LYS A 563 -53.31 -14.21 6.78
C LYS A 563 -52.98 -14.11 8.29
N LEU A 564 -52.02 -13.27 8.65
CA LEU A 564 -51.57 -13.12 10.04
C LEU A 564 -52.08 -11.79 10.60
N ILE A 565 -52.99 -11.88 11.57
CA ILE A 565 -53.38 -10.76 12.43
C ILE A 565 -52.31 -10.68 13.52
N MET A 566 -51.31 -9.82 13.37
CA MET A 566 -50.30 -9.59 14.40
C MET A 566 -50.86 -8.70 15.51
N LYS A 567 -51.40 -9.32 16.57
CA LYS A 567 -51.53 -8.67 17.90
C LYS A 567 -50.32 -9.05 18.74
N MET A 568 -49.23 -8.26 18.73
CA MET A 568 -48.19 -8.47 19.76
C MET A 568 -48.64 -7.80 21.06
N ASN A 569 -49.02 -8.62 22.04
CA ASN A 569 -49.24 -8.16 23.41
C ASN A 569 -47.87 -7.95 24.08
N LYS A 570 -47.72 -6.82 24.77
CA LYS A 570 -46.44 -6.25 25.22
C LYS A 570 -45.69 -7.06 26.31
N ASN A 571 -46.18 -8.23 26.71
CA ASN A 571 -45.81 -8.87 27.99
C ASN A 571 -45.22 -10.29 27.93
N GLU A 572 -44.99 -10.91 26.77
CA GLU A 572 -44.39 -12.25 26.73
C GLU A 572 -43.28 -12.34 25.68
N ILE A 573 -42.05 -12.00 26.11
CA ILE A 573 -40.82 -12.57 25.54
C ILE A 573 -40.08 -13.18 26.72
N ASN A 574 -40.26 -14.49 26.92
CA ASN A 574 -39.31 -15.31 27.65
C ASN A 574 -38.77 -16.36 26.67
N TYR A 575 -37.45 -16.49 26.70
CA TYR A 575 -36.54 -17.16 25.77
C TYR A 575 -37.02 -18.46 25.12
#